data_AF-A0A4R3VRD1-F1
#
_entry.id   AF-A0A4R3VRD1-F1
#
_cell.length_a   1.000
_cell.length_b   1.000
_cell.length_c   1.000
_cell.angle_alpha   90.00
_cell.angle_beta   90.00
_cell.angle_gamma   90.00
#
_symmetry.space_group_name_H-M   'P 1'
#
loop_
_entity.id
_entity.type
_entity.pdbx_description
1 polymer ?
#
loop_
_entity_poly.entity_id
_entity_poly.type
_entity_poly.pdbx_seq_one_letter_code
_entity_poly.pdbx_strand_id
1 'polypeptide(L)'
;MTKALLVFQKAGEMGCWLGWTNLGDLYYYGEHVPKDYDKALEYYLKTRSGRINSEDKLAEIYFEKQEYNKVLPVLKQDYEERFAPIYYGIMYEMGLGVKVNNKKAIHYYEKAMLINNYPTAVQQLLVYYRKDSEYANEERFNYWLQYAEENEIEIDRIALGLEEPKKDSFFNRLFKP
;
A
#
# COMPACT_ATOMS: atom_id res chain seq x y z
N MET A 1 11.97 -6.79 28.32
CA MET A 1 12.72 -6.29 27.15
C MET A 1 13.62 -7.42 26.65
N THR A 2 13.44 -7.87 25.41
CA THR A 2 14.23 -8.97 24.84
C THR A 2 15.68 -8.55 24.58
N LYS A 3 16.61 -9.51 24.52
CA LYS A 3 18.03 -9.23 24.21
C LYS A 3 18.19 -8.52 22.85
N ALA A 4 17.33 -8.84 21.88
CA ALA A 4 17.32 -8.20 20.56
C ALA A 4 17.05 -6.69 20.65
N LEU A 5 16.03 -6.27 21.41
CA LEU A 5 15.73 -4.84 21.61
C LEU A 5 16.93 -4.08 22.16
N LEU A 6 17.62 -4.66 23.17
CA LEU A 6 18.80 -4.04 23.77
C LEU A 6 19.96 -3.90 22.76
N VAL A 7 20.20 -4.94 21.96
CA VAL A 7 21.29 -4.95 20.96
C VAL A 7 21.01 -3.94 19.86
N PHE A 8 19.78 -3.89 19.34
CA PHE A 8 19.42 -2.94 18.29
C PHE A 8 19.42 -1.49 18.78
N GLN A 9 18.94 -1.26 20.01
CA GLN A 9 19.03 0.05 20.67
C GLN A 9 20.48 0.52 20.75
N LYS A 10 21.38 -0.32 21.29
CA LYS A 10 22.80 0.01 21.39
C LYS A 10 23.44 0.27 20.01
N ALA A 11 23.09 -0.51 19.01
CA ALA A 11 23.57 -0.30 17.65
C ALA A 11 23.13 1.06 17.09
N GLY A 12 21.85 1.41 17.27
CA GLY A 12 21.29 2.70 16.87
C GLY A 12 21.99 3.87 17.57
N GLU A 13 22.22 3.76 18.88
CA GLU A 13 22.94 4.76 19.69
C GLU A 13 24.38 4.94 19.23
N MET A 14 25.00 3.90 18.67
CA MET A 14 26.32 3.96 18.04
C MET A 14 26.30 4.49 16.60
N GLY A 15 25.16 5.01 16.12
CA GLY A 15 25.00 5.57 14.78
C GLY A 15 24.71 4.53 13.68
N CYS A 16 24.50 3.26 14.04
CA CYS A 16 24.10 2.25 13.08
C CYS A 16 22.59 2.36 12.78
N TRP A 17 22.25 2.93 11.62
CA TRP A 17 20.86 3.13 11.19
C TRP A 17 20.05 1.81 11.16
N LEU A 18 20.69 0.66 10.88
CA LEU A 18 20.05 -0.67 10.94
C LEU A 18 19.49 -0.98 12.33
N GLY A 19 20.13 -0.50 13.41
CA GLY A 19 19.61 -0.68 14.76
C GLY A 19 18.27 0.03 14.94
N TRP A 20 18.14 1.25 14.42
CA TRP A 20 16.88 1.98 14.42
C TRP A 20 15.84 1.38 13.48
N THR A 21 16.23 0.95 12.28
CA THR A 21 15.31 0.26 11.35
C THR A 21 14.73 -1.00 11.99
N ASN A 22 15.58 -1.87 12.56
CA ASN A 22 15.12 -3.11 13.18
C ASN A 22 14.22 -2.84 14.40
N LEU A 23 14.50 -1.81 15.19
CA LEU A 23 13.60 -1.42 16.28
C LEU A 23 12.25 -0.94 15.75
N GLY A 24 12.26 -0.13 14.69
CA GLY A 24 11.04 0.27 14.00
C GLY A 24 10.23 -0.93 13.54
N ASP A 25 10.88 -1.89 12.86
CA ASP A 25 10.24 -3.10 12.33
C ASP A 25 9.60 -3.95 13.44
N LEU A 26 10.30 -4.17 14.56
CA LEU A 26 9.74 -4.93 15.68
C LEU A 26 8.42 -4.33 16.19
N TYR A 27 8.35 -3.00 16.33
CA TYR A 27 7.11 -2.32 16.74
C TYR A 27 6.09 -2.19 15.60
N TYR A 28 6.53 -2.09 14.36
CA TYR A 28 5.67 -2.00 13.18
C TYR A 28 4.90 -3.31 12.94
N TYR A 29 5.59 -4.45 12.98
CA TYR A 29 5.02 -5.77 12.78
C TYR A 29 4.46 -6.39 14.06
N GLY A 30 4.86 -5.90 15.24
CA GLY A 30 4.50 -6.51 16.52
C GLY A 30 5.25 -7.82 16.78
N GLU A 31 6.49 -7.92 16.30
CA GLU A 31 7.33 -9.10 16.48
C GLU A 31 7.97 -9.09 17.87
N HIS A 32 7.58 -10.03 18.72
CA HIS A 32 8.04 -10.15 20.11
C HIS A 32 7.72 -8.96 21.04
N VAL A 33 7.06 -7.92 20.51
CA VAL A 33 6.51 -6.76 21.22
C VAL A 33 5.10 -6.48 20.69
N PRO A 34 4.18 -5.88 21.48
CA PRO A 34 2.92 -5.41 20.92
C PRO A 34 3.16 -4.41 19.79
N LYS A 35 2.37 -4.51 18.71
CA LYS A 35 2.38 -3.56 17.61
C LYS A 35 2.11 -2.15 18.14
N ASP A 36 2.98 -1.20 17.79
CA ASP A 36 2.96 0.17 18.31
C ASP A 36 3.52 1.12 17.25
N TYR A 37 2.61 1.74 16.48
CA TYR A 37 2.99 2.64 15.40
C TYR A 37 3.67 3.92 15.87
N ASP A 38 3.38 4.41 17.07
CA ASP A 38 4.03 5.63 17.59
C ASP A 38 5.49 5.36 17.93
N LYS A 39 5.79 4.19 18.52
CA LYS A 39 7.18 3.76 18.70
C LYS A 39 7.88 3.45 17.39
N ALA A 40 7.22 2.78 16.45
CA ALA A 40 7.79 2.51 15.14
C ALA A 40 8.20 3.82 14.43
N LEU A 41 7.32 4.83 14.43
CA LEU A 41 7.62 6.18 13.94
C LEU A 41 8.83 6.80 14.63
N GLU A 42 8.90 6.72 15.96
CA GLU A 42 10.02 7.26 16.73
C GLU A 42 11.36 6.71 16.22
N TYR A 43 11.45 5.40 15.98
CA TYR A 43 12.68 4.77 15.50
C TYR A 43 12.95 5.02 14.02
N TYR A 44 11.94 4.94 13.14
CA TYR A 44 12.12 5.24 11.73
C TYR A 44 12.51 6.69 11.48
N LEU A 45 12.03 7.66 12.28
CA LEU A 45 12.48 9.05 12.16
C LEU A 45 13.97 9.22 12.47
N LYS A 46 14.57 8.35 13.30
CA LYS A 46 16.01 8.33 13.58
C LYS A 46 16.85 7.80 12.41
N THR A 47 16.24 7.16 11.40
CA THR A 47 16.97 6.65 10.21
C THR A 47 17.12 7.68 9.10
N ARG A 48 16.41 8.82 9.17
CA ARG A 48 16.32 9.80 8.06
C ARG A 48 17.63 10.46 7.66
N SER A 49 18.62 10.50 8.56
CA SER A 49 19.98 10.99 8.26
C SER A 49 20.94 9.89 7.80
N GLY A 50 20.48 8.64 7.71
CA GLY A 50 21.26 7.47 7.33
C GLY A 50 21.26 7.18 5.82
N ARG A 51 22.10 6.24 5.38
CA ARG A 51 22.20 5.83 3.97
C ARG A 51 20.98 5.06 3.45
N ILE A 52 20.26 4.39 4.35
CA ILE A 52 19.01 3.69 4.04
C ILE A 52 17.94 4.34 4.93
N ASN A 53 16.92 4.88 4.27
CA ASN A 53 15.81 5.56 4.91
C ASN A 53 14.59 4.63 4.97
N SER A 54 13.79 4.77 6.03
CA SER A 54 12.55 4.01 6.23
C SER A 54 11.33 4.84 5.82
N GLU A 55 11.47 5.64 4.76
CA GLU A 55 10.45 6.60 4.32
C GLU A 55 9.19 5.93 3.80
N ASP A 56 9.32 4.75 3.17
CA ASP A 56 8.19 3.92 2.78
C ASP A 56 7.34 3.53 4.00
N LYS A 57 7.99 3.11 5.09
CA LYS A 57 7.35 2.75 6.37
C LYS A 57 6.76 3.97 7.07
N LEU A 58 7.42 5.12 7.01
CA LEU A 58 6.85 6.38 7.52
C LEU A 58 5.57 6.75 6.76
N ALA A 59 5.58 6.68 5.43
CA ALA A 59 4.41 6.93 4.61
C ALA A 59 3.28 5.94 4.95
N GLU A 60 3.60 4.66 5.07
CA GLU A 60 2.66 3.59 5.43
C GLU A 60 2.00 3.87 6.78
N ILE A 61 2.78 4.13 7.83
CA ILE A 61 2.22 4.42 9.16
C ILE A 61 1.37 5.69 9.14
N TYR A 62 1.86 6.79 8.54
CA TYR A 62 1.06 8.01 8.47
C TYR A 62 -0.23 7.81 7.67
N PHE A 63 -0.20 6.99 6.62
CA PHE A 63 -1.37 6.67 5.83
C PHE A 63 -2.39 5.86 6.64
N GLU A 64 -1.95 4.80 7.34
CA GLU A 64 -2.79 3.97 8.23
C GLU A 64 -3.41 4.79 9.37
N LYS A 65 -2.67 5.75 9.93
CA LYS A 65 -3.16 6.69 10.94
C LYS A 65 -4.05 7.81 10.36
N GLN A 66 -4.27 7.84 9.04
CA GLN A 66 -5.01 8.87 8.32
C GLN A 66 -4.41 10.29 8.46
N GLU A 67 -3.10 10.37 8.73
CA GLU A 67 -2.33 11.60 8.84
C GLU A 67 -1.82 12.06 7.47
N TYR A 68 -2.73 12.23 6.51
CA TYR A 68 -2.40 12.49 5.10
C TYR A 68 -1.57 13.77 4.87
N ASN A 69 -1.69 14.75 5.76
CA ASN A 69 -0.86 15.95 5.76
C ASN A 69 0.63 15.65 6.04
N LYS A 70 0.95 14.53 6.70
CA LYS A 70 2.31 14.03 6.91
C LYS A 70 2.75 13.04 5.84
N VAL A 71 1.82 12.33 5.20
CA VAL A 71 2.11 11.44 4.05
C VAL A 71 2.69 12.25 2.88
N LEU A 72 2.03 13.34 2.46
CA LEU A 72 2.46 14.11 1.27
C LEU A 72 3.91 14.62 1.33
N PRO A 73 4.41 15.20 2.44
CA PRO A 73 5.83 15.55 2.55
C PRO A 73 6.78 14.37 2.39
N VAL A 74 6.41 13.18 2.89
CA VAL A 74 7.24 11.97 2.73
C VAL A 74 7.24 11.51 1.27
N LEU A 75 6.08 11.45 0.63
CA LEU A 75 5.98 11.07 -0.79
C LEU A 75 6.76 12.02 -1.72
N LYS A 76 6.86 13.31 -1.37
CA LYS A 76 7.64 14.30 -2.12
C LYS A 76 9.14 14.11 -2.04
N GLN A 77 9.63 13.37 -1.03
CA GLN A 77 11.06 13.08 -0.85
C GLN A 77 11.46 11.76 -1.52
N ASP A 78 10.51 10.97 -2.00
CA ASP A 78 10.75 9.77 -2.81
C ASP A 78 11.08 10.15 -4.26
N TYR A 79 12.24 10.78 -4.47
CA TYR A 79 12.67 11.29 -5.78
C TYR A 79 12.88 10.19 -6.83
N GLU A 80 13.21 8.99 -6.37
CA GLU A 80 13.36 7.79 -7.21
C GLU A 80 12.02 7.07 -7.44
N GLU A 81 10.94 7.57 -6.85
CA GLU A 81 9.57 7.07 -6.99
C GLU A 81 9.46 5.57 -6.69
N ARG A 82 10.11 5.12 -5.62
CA ARG A 82 10.18 3.70 -5.23
C ARG A 82 8.91 3.21 -4.55
N PHE A 83 8.10 4.10 -3.99
CA PHE A 83 6.86 3.75 -3.29
C PHE A 83 5.76 4.82 -3.42
N ALA A 84 6.12 6.07 -3.71
CA ALA A 84 5.15 7.16 -3.76
C ALA A 84 4.01 6.97 -4.77
N PRO A 85 4.19 6.36 -5.95
CA PRO A 85 3.12 6.23 -6.92
C PRO A 85 1.88 5.47 -6.41
N ILE A 86 2.04 4.37 -5.67
CA ILE A 86 0.87 3.64 -5.16
C ILE A 86 0.05 4.51 -4.20
N TYR A 87 0.70 5.28 -3.32
CA TYR A 87 0.01 6.19 -2.42
C TYR A 87 -0.65 7.35 -3.16
N TYR A 88 0.02 7.96 -4.13
CA TYR A 88 -0.60 9.03 -4.94
C TYR A 88 -1.84 8.52 -5.68
N GLY A 89 -1.81 7.30 -6.22
CA GLY A 89 -2.97 6.66 -6.84
C GLY A 89 -4.18 6.66 -5.92
N ILE A 90 -4.02 6.09 -4.72
CA ILE A 90 -5.08 5.99 -3.71
C ILE A 90 -5.53 7.38 -3.23
N MET A 91 -4.58 8.28 -2.94
CA MET A 91 -4.89 9.60 -2.42
C MET A 91 -5.68 10.45 -3.43
N TYR A 92 -5.35 10.38 -4.72
CA TYR A 92 -6.11 11.11 -5.75
C TYR A 92 -7.46 10.47 -6.07
N GLU A 93 -7.58 9.14 -5.99
CA GLU A 93 -8.86 8.45 -6.16
C GLU A 93 -9.84 8.81 -5.04
N MET A 94 -9.39 8.70 -3.79
CA MET A 94 -10.24 8.86 -2.61
C MET A 94 -10.29 10.30 -2.08
N GLY A 95 -9.46 11.20 -2.60
CA GLY A 95 -9.37 12.59 -2.12
C GLY A 95 -8.74 12.74 -0.73
N LEU A 96 -7.77 11.89 -0.40
CA LEU A 96 -7.12 11.85 0.91
C LEU A 96 -6.02 12.89 0.98
N GLY A 97 -6.25 14.00 1.68
CA GLY A 97 -5.29 15.12 1.77
C GLY A 97 -5.07 15.88 0.45
N VAL A 98 -5.76 15.50 -0.63
CA VAL A 98 -5.73 16.14 -1.95
C VAL A 98 -7.15 16.16 -2.54
N LYS A 99 -7.39 17.01 -3.55
CA LYS A 99 -8.66 16.97 -4.28
C LYS A 99 -8.73 15.71 -5.15
N VAL A 100 -9.89 15.05 -5.16
CA VAL A 100 -10.16 13.90 -6.05
C VAL A 100 -9.78 14.23 -7.49
N ASN A 101 -9.05 13.32 -8.13
CA ASN A 101 -8.62 13.42 -9.51
C ASN A 101 -8.34 12.04 -10.12
N ASN A 102 -9.36 11.42 -10.71
CA ASN A 102 -9.28 10.07 -11.27
C ASN A 102 -8.22 9.94 -12.38
N LYS A 103 -8.07 10.96 -13.24
CA LYS A 103 -7.02 10.98 -14.25
C LYS A 103 -5.62 10.85 -13.65
N LYS A 104 -5.35 11.57 -12.55
CA LYS A 104 -4.09 11.44 -11.81
C LYS A 104 -4.01 10.10 -11.09
N ALA A 105 -5.10 9.61 -10.51
CA ALA A 105 -5.13 8.30 -9.86
C ALA A 105 -4.71 7.18 -10.83
N ILE A 106 -5.35 7.11 -12.01
CA ILE A 106 -5.00 6.18 -13.08
C ILE A 106 -3.52 6.30 -13.46
N HIS A 107 -3.03 7.53 -13.72
CA HIS A 107 -1.63 7.76 -14.05
C HIS A 107 -0.67 7.20 -12.99
N TYR A 108 -0.95 7.44 -11.71
CA TYR A 108 -0.10 6.95 -10.63
C TYR A 108 -0.24 5.45 -10.37
N TYR A 109 -1.42 4.86 -10.60
CA TYR A 109 -1.58 3.41 -10.57
C TYR A 109 -0.79 2.71 -11.69
N GLU A 110 -0.86 3.21 -12.93
CA GLU A 110 -0.04 2.69 -14.03
C GLU A 110 1.45 2.81 -13.71
N LYS A 111 1.84 3.93 -13.11
CA LYS A 111 3.23 4.16 -12.69
C LYS A 111 3.67 3.21 -11.57
N ALA A 112 2.79 2.93 -10.60
CA ALA A 112 3.07 1.98 -9.52
C ALA A 112 3.40 0.58 -10.06
N MET A 113 2.73 0.16 -11.14
CA MET A 113 2.96 -1.13 -11.78
C MET A 113 4.32 -1.25 -12.51
N LEU A 114 5.01 -0.14 -12.77
CA LEU A 114 6.39 -0.17 -13.28
C LEU A 114 7.43 -0.47 -12.19
N ILE A 115 7.02 -0.36 -10.93
CA ILE A 115 7.90 -0.47 -9.76
C ILE A 115 7.73 -1.83 -9.09
N ASN A 116 6.48 -2.21 -8.84
CA ASN A 116 6.14 -3.48 -8.22
C ASN A 116 4.75 -3.95 -8.64
N ASN A 117 4.49 -5.25 -8.48
CA ASN A 117 3.21 -5.86 -8.77
C ASN A 117 2.26 -5.55 -7.61
N TYR A 118 1.54 -4.42 -7.68
CA TYR A 118 0.56 -4.02 -6.67
C TYR A 118 -0.84 -4.52 -7.05
N PRO A 119 -1.40 -5.53 -6.34
CA PRO A 119 -2.74 -6.04 -6.65
C PRO A 119 -3.81 -4.94 -6.58
N THR A 120 -3.67 -4.02 -5.63
CA THR A 120 -4.56 -2.86 -5.49
C THR A 120 -4.54 -1.97 -6.75
N ALA A 121 -3.37 -1.67 -7.32
CA ALA A 121 -3.29 -0.85 -8.52
C ALA A 121 -3.91 -1.56 -9.72
N VAL A 122 -3.61 -2.84 -9.92
CA VAL A 122 -4.22 -3.65 -10.99
C VAL A 122 -5.74 -3.68 -10.84
N GLN A 123 -6.24 -3.95 -9.63
CA GLN A 123 -7.68 -3.97 -9.35
C GLN A 123 -8.34 -2.62 -9.70
N GLN A 124 -7.77 -1.49 -9.28
CA GLN A 124 -8.36 -0.18 -9.57
C GLN A 124 -8.30 0.15 -11.05
N LEU A 125 -7.19 -0.16 -11.74
CA LEU A 125 -7.09 0.02 -13.19
C LEU A 125 -8.16 -0.79 -13.93
N LEU A 126 -8.41 -2.04 -13.53
CA LEU A 126 -9.48 -2.86 -14.07
C LEU A 126 -10.87 -2.25 -13.81
N VAL A 127 -11.11 -1.69 -12.63
CA VAL A 127 -12.36 -0.99 -12.31
C VAL A 127 -12.54 0.25 -13.19
N TYR A 128 -11.52 1.11 -13.31
CA TYR A 128 -11.58 2.30 -14.18
C TYR A 128 -11.85 1.92 -15.62
N TYR A 129 -11.07 0.99 -16.18
CA TYR A 129 -11.17 0.63 -17.58
C TYR A 129 -12.42 -0.17 -17.94
N ARG A 130 -13.14 -0.70 -16.95
CA ARG A 130 -14.40 -1.41 -17.18
C ARG A 130 -15.64 -0.58 -16.92
N LYS A 131 -15.67 0.14 -15.80
CA LYS A 131 -16.91 0.69 -15.21
C LYS A 131 -17.01 2.21 -15.28
N ASP A 132 -15.89 2.91 -15.37
CA ASP A 132 -15.90 4.37 -15.35
C ASP A 132 -16.36 4.92 -16.70
N SER A 133 -17.38 5.78 -16.72
CA SER A 133 -17.93 6.29 -17.99
C SER A 133 -16.98 7.17 -18.79
N GLU A 134 -16.01 7.83 -18.13
CA GLU A 134 -15.03 8.71 -18.77
C GLU A 134 -13.77 7.94 -19.17
N TYR A 135 -13.36 6.97 -18.35
CA TYR A 135 -12.09 6.26 -18.52
C TYR A 135 -12.23 4.81 -19.01
N ALA A 136 -13.44 4.31 -19.22
CA ALA A 136 -13.66 2.97 -19.78
C ALA A 136 -12.88 2.78 -21.08
N ASN A 137 -12.15 1.67 -21.15
CA ASN A 137 -11.32 1.32 -22.29
C ASN A 137 -11.13 -0.20 -22.31
N GLU A 138 -11.79 -0.87 -23.26
CA GLU A 138 -11.80 -2.33 -23.35
C GLU A 138 -10.41 -2.92 -23.64
N GLU A 139 -9.60 -2.27 -24.46
CA GLU A 139 -8.23 -2.70 -24.76
C GLU A 139 -7.36 -2.68 -23.51
N ARG A 140 -7.40 -1.58 -22.74
CA ARG A 140 -6.68 -1.46 -21.47
C ARG A 140 -7.22 -2.41 -20.42
N PHE A 141 -8.53 -2.62 -20.35
CA PHE A 141 -9.14 -3.60 -19.46
C PHE A 141 -8.61 -5.01 -19.73
N ASN A 142 -8.64 -5.45 -20.99
CA ASN A 142 -8.15 -6.77 -21.38
C ASN A 142 -6.64 -6.91 -21.16
N TYR A 143 -5.86 -5.85 -21.42
CA TYR A 143 -4.43 -5.81 -21.12
C TYR A 143 -4.16 -6.07 -19.63
N TRP A 144 -4.81 -5.31 -18.73
CA TRP A 144 -4.61 -5.48 -17.29
C TRP A 144 -5.15 -6.80 -16.75
N LEU A 145 -6.19 -7.36 -17.39
CA LEU A 145 -6.75 -8.66 -17.01
C LEU A 145 -5.76 -9.77 -17.35
N GLN A 146 -5.19 -9.76 -18.55
CA GLN A 146 -4.13 -10.68 -18.96
C GLN A 146 -2.89 -10.52 -18.08
N TYR A 147 -2.47 -9.29 -17.82
CA TYR A 147 -1.34 -9.02 -16.92
C TYR A 147 -1.56 -9.62 -15.53
N ALA A 148 -2.76 -9.49 -14.97
CA ALA A 148 -3.10 -10.06 -13.66
C ALA A 148 -2.98 -11.59 -13.66
N GLU A 149 -3.45 -12.26 -14.73
CA GLU A 149 -3.36 -13.71 -14.88
C GLU A 149 -1.90 -14.18 -15.04
N GLU A 150 -1.12 -13.53 -15.90
CA GLU A 150 0.29 -13.87 -16.14
C GLU A 150 1.19 -13.69 -14.91
N ASN A 151 0.84 -12.76 -14.03
CA ASN A 151 1.60 -12.44 -12.82
C ASN A 151 0.97 -13.01 -11.54
N GLU A 152 -0.03 -13.89 -11.67
CA GLU A 152 -0.73 -14.52 -10.54
C GLU A 152 -1.28 -13.50 -9.51
N ILE A 153 -1.71 -12.33 -9.99
CA ILE A 153 -2.27 -11.26 -9.17
C ILE A 153 -3.75 -11.54 -8.90
N GLU A 154 -4.09 -11.74 -7.63
CA GLU A 154 -5.49 -11.90 -7.22
C GLU A 154 -6.28 -10.61 -7.46
N ILE A 155 -7.42 -10.74 -8.13
CA ILE A 155 -8.36 -9.66 -8.44
C ILE A 155 -9.76 -10.05 -7.99
N ASP A 156 -10.53 -9.06 -7.53
CA ASP A 156 -11.94 -9.22 -7.21
C ASP A 156 -12.76 -9.26 -8.50
N ARG A 157 -12.95 -10.48 -9.02
CA ARG A 157 -13.73 -10.77 -10.23
C ARG A 157 -15.22 -10.43 -10.08
N ILE A 158 -15.77 -10.46 -8.87
CA ILE A 158 -17.16 -10.06 -8.59
C ILE A 158 -17.29 -8.55 -8.72
N ALA A 159 -16.35 -7.79 -8.14
CA ALA A 159 -16.31 -6.34 -8.29
C ALA A 159 -16.11 -5.91 -9.75
N LEU A 160 -15.58 -6.77 -10.61
CA LEU A 160 -15.52 -6.54 -12.05
C LEU A 160 -16.76 -7.04 -12.79
N GLY A 161 -17.63 -7.87 -12.19
CA GLY A 161 -18.75 -8.50 -12.90
C GLY A 161 -18.30 -9.58 -13.88
N LEU A 162 -17.17 -10.23 -13.59
CA LEU A 162 -16.68 -11.44 -14.26
C LEU A 162 -17.25 -12.72 -13.63
N GLU A 163 -17.66 -12.63 -12.36
CA GLU A 163 -18.21 -13.75 -11.60
C GLU A 163 -19.42 -13.31 -10.79
N GLU A 164 -20.37 -14.23 -10.60
CA GLU A 164 -21.48 -14.05 -9.67
C GLU A 164 -21.01 -14.29 -8.23
N PRO A 165 -21.49 -13.52 -7.24
CA PRO A 165 -21.20 -13.82 -5.84
C PRO A 165 -21.69 -15.22 -5.51
N LYS A 166 -20.83 -16.01 -4.86
CA LYS A 166 -21.21 -17.36 -4.40
C LYS A 166 -22.39 -17.21 -3.46
N LYS A 167 -23.58 -17.70 -3.88
CA LYS A 167 -24.74 -17.79 -2.99
C LYS A 167 -24.36 -18.69 -1.83
N ASP A 168 -24.40 -18.16 -0.61
CA ASP A 168 -24.12 -18.94 0.58
C ASP A 168 -24.92 -20.25 0.56
N SER A 169 -24.21 -21.38 0.56
CA SER A 169 -24.79 -22.72 0.55
C SER A 169 -25.70 -22.97 1.76
N PHE A 170 -25.72 -22.07 2.74
CA PHE A 170 -26.58 -22.14 3.91
C PHE A 170 -28.06 -21.91 3.54
N PHE A 171 -28.38 -20.93 2.69
CA PHE A 171 -29.77 -20.61 2.32
C PHE A 171 -30.40 -21.68 1.43
N ASN A 172 -29.63 -22.27 0.52
CA ASN A 172 -30.13 -23.34 -0.38
C ASN A 172 -30.38 -24.68 0.33
N ARG A 173 -29.91 -24.86 1.57
CA ARG A 173 -30.20 -26.06 2.38
C ARG A 173 -31.46 -25.93 3.24
N LEU A 174 -31.85 -24.71 3.60
CA LEU A 174 -33.02 -24.45 4.45
C LEU A 174 -34.33 -24.35 3.67
N PHE A 175 -34.26 -24.03 2.37
CA PHE A 175 -35.43 -23.82 1.53
C PHE A 175 -35.27 -24.55 0.18
N LYS A 176 -35.30 -25.88 0.21
CA LYS A 176 -35.81 -26.64 -0.94
C LYS A 176 -37.31 -26.87 -0.73
N PRO A 177 -38.14 -26.83 -1.79
CA PRO A 177 -39.56 -27.14 -1.71
C PRO A 177 -39.81 -28.60 -1.26
#